data_AF-A0A7S1RZG6-F1
#
_entry.id   AF-A0A7S1RZG6-F1
#
_cell.length_a   1.000
_cell.length_b   1.000
_cell.length_c   1.000
_cell.angle_alpha   90.00
_cell.angle_beta   90.00
_cell.angle_gamma   90.00
#
_symmetry.space_group_name_H-M   'P 1'
#
loop_
_entity.id
_entity.type
_entity.pdbx_description
1 polymer ?
#
loop_
_entity_poly.entity_id
_entity_poly.type
_entity_poly.pdbx_seq_one_letter_code
_entity_poly.pdbx_strand_id
1 'polypeptide(L)'
;QEQRPPDRLQLSHPPALTRSMAAEASLPTGAAPGAPSQAVDMDGPGEERAVPLCPDQADWLTGLAERYDLNGESQWRALESLVQLANREPPQSKRMIFLVVRCHRCLQHTRGGEKRDCLVTLPRQQWQWLEGVRERCKHLTIGKTLRIIVDFYRPILDKDPDFERDIFAAIVPTPARAEAPSASLAANAKPDSALPVASETAMGG
;
A
#
# COMPACT_ATOMS: atom_id res chain seq x y z
N GLN A 1 -1.83 -39.93 -38.88
CA GLN A 1 -1.20 -38.65 -38.49
C GLN A 1 -1.80 -38.26 -37.16
N GLU A 2 -1.12 -38.63 -36.08
CA GLU A 2 -1.57 -38.43 -34.71
C GLU A 2 -1.09 -37.05 -34.24
N GLN A 3 -2.02 -36.15 -33.96
CA GLN A 3 -1.72 -34.78 -33.53
C GLN A 3 -1.37 -34.79 -32.04
N ARG A 4 -0.09 -34.59 -31.75
CA ARG A 4 0.46 -34.41 -30.40
C ARG A 4 0.01 -33.05 -29.85
N PRO A 5 -0.65 -32.97 -28.68
CA PRO A 5 -1.00 -31.67 -28.08
C PRO A 5 0.27 -30.96 -27.59
N PRO A 6 0.31 -29.62 -27.60
CA PRO A 6 1.47 -28.87 -27.13
C PRO A 6 1.61 -29.01 -25.61
N ASP A 7 2.84 -29.33 -25.18
CA ASP A 7 3.31 -29.31 -23.80
C ASP A 7 2.92 -27.98 -23.13
N ARG A 8 1.92 -28.07 -22.25
CA ARG A 8 1.51 -26.99 -21.36
C ARG A 8 2.60 -26.86 -20.30
N LEU A 9 3.59 -26.01 -20.57
CA LEU A 9 4.63 -25.62 -19.61
C LEU A 9 3.94 -25.15 -18.31
N GLN A 10 3.98 -26.00 -17.29
CA GLN A 10 3.62 -25.65 -15.93
C GLN A 10 4.62 -24.59 -15.46
N LEU A 11 4.21 -23.33 -15.51
CA LEU A 11 4.81 -22.29 -14.71
C LEU A 11 4.56 -22.66 -13.24
N SER A 12 5.57 -23.28 -12.63
CA SER A 12 5.66 -23.43 -11.19
C SER A 12 5.54 -22.03 -10.58
N HIS A 13 4.45 -21.83 -9.85
CA HIS A 13 4.21 -20.59 -9.13
C HIS A 13 5.37 -20.38 -8.14
N PRO A 14 5.93 -19.17 -8.00
CA PRO A 14 6.65 -18.87 -6.78
C PRO A 14 5.66 -19.09 -5.63
N PRO A 15 6.06 -19.79 -4.55
CA PRO A 15 5.19 -19.90 -3.38
C PRO A 15 4.75 -18.47 -3.03
N ALA A 16 3.44 -18.29 -2.85
CA ALA A 16 2.90 -17.11 -2.21
C ALA A 16 3.85 -16.79 -1.05
N LEU A 17 4.33 -15.54 -1.00
CA LEU A 17 5.13 -15.03 0.11
C LEU A 17 4.27 -15.17 1.35
N THR A 18 4.28 -16.37 1.90
CA THR A 18 3.57 -16.73 3.09
C THR A 18 4.15 -15.81 4.15
N ARG A 19 3.24 -15.18 4.85
CA ARG A 19 3.40 -14.39 6.08
C ARG A 19 4.04 -15.21 7.23
N SER A 20 4.86 -16.21 6.91
CA SER A 20 5.44 -17.22 7.78
C SER A 20 6.76 -17.75 7.19
N MET A 21 7.82 -16.94 7.27
CA MET A 21 9.21 -17.41 7.24
C MET A 21 10.02 -16.66 8.31
N ALA A 22 9.58 -16.84 9.55
CA ALA A 22 10.40 -16.60 10.74
C ALA A 22 10.67 -17.94 11.42
N ALA A 23 11.46 -18.81 10.77
CA ALA A 23 12.08 -19.95 11.43
C ALA A 23 13.27 -20.45 10.60
N GLU A 24 14.45 -20.31 11.20
CA GLU A 24 15.68 -21.06 10.97
C GLU A 24 16.37 -21.00 9.60
N ALA A 25 17.34 -20.08 9.52
CA ALA A 25 18.63 -20.38 8.91
C ALA A 25 19.73 -19.62 9.67
N SER A 26 20.36 -20.30 10.63
CA SER A 26 21.62 -19.85 11.23
C SER A 26 22.72 -19.91 10.15
N LEU A 27 23.06 -18.75 9.60
CA LEU A 27 24.26 -18.56 8.77
C LEU A 27 25.22 -17.58 9.47
N PRO A 28 26.53 -17.72 9.26
CA PRO A 28 27.55 -17.07 10.06
C PRO A 28 27.51 -15.54 9.92
N THR A 29 27.40 -14.89 11.07
CA THR A 29 27.48 -13.45 11.31
C THR A 29 28.82 -12.89 10.81
N GLY A 30 28.88 -12.53 9.54
CA GLY A 30 29.79 -11.48 9.08
C GLY A 30 29.21 -10.15 9.52
N ALA A 31 29.86 -9.48 10.47
CA ALA A 31 29.45 -8.20 11.03
C ALA A 31 29.35 -7.13 9.92
N ALA A 32 28.15 -6.93 9.38
CA ALA A 32 27.82 -5.75 8.61
C ALA A 32 27.60 -4.59 9.60
N PRO A 33 28.20 -3.41 9.37
CA PRO A 33 28.00 -2.26 10.24
C PRO A 33 26.51 -1.91 10.27
N GLY A 34 25.97 -1.88 11.48
CA GLY A 34 24.55 -1.74 11.78
C GLY A 34 23.94 -0.55 11.04
N ALA A 35 23.03 -0.85 10.12
CA ALA A 35 22.08 0.15 9.66
C ALA A 35 21.13 0.45 10.83
N PRO A 36 21.04 1.69 11.31
CA PRO A 36 20.05 2.06 12.30
C PRO A 36 18.66 1.84 11.70
N SER A 37 17.98 0.79 12.17
CA SER A 37 16.55 0.57 11.90
C SER A 37 15.76 1.51 12.80
N GLN A 38 15.95 2.82 12.63
CA GLN A 38 15.21 3.83 13.37
C GLN A 38 13.85 4.02 12.70
N ALA A 39 12.79 3.59 13.39
CA ALA A 39 11.44 4.03 13.13
C ALA A 39 11.32 5.47 13.64
N VAL A 40 11.87 6.43 12.89
CA VAL A 40 11.60 7.85 13.10
C VAL A 40 10.19 8.15 12.59
N ASP A 41 9.44 8.93 13.34
CA ASP A 41 8.16 9.49 12.89
C ASP A 41 8.41 10.30 11.60
N MET A 42 7.85 9.82 10.49
CA MET A 42 8.08 10.35 9.13
C MET A 42 7.13 11.50 8.76
N ASP A 43 6.55 12.16 9.76
CA ASP A 43 5.66 13.31 9.59
C ASP A 43 6.50 14.59 9.42
N GLY A 44 7.02 14.77 8.21
CA GLY A 44 7.75 15.98 7.81
C GLY A 44 7.13 16.58 6.56
N PRO A 45 7.36 17.89 6.28
CA PRO A 45 6.84 18.52 5.07
C PRO A 45 7.28 17.74 3.84
N GLY A 46 6.32 17.48 2.94
CA GLY A 46 6.56 16.81 1.68
C GLY A 46 7.54 17.61 0.82
N GLU A 47 8.55 16.94 0.28
CA GLU A 47 9.47 17.49 -0.71
C GLU A 47 9.08 16.95 -2.08
N GLU A 48 8.96 17.84 -3.07
CA GLU A 48 8.59 17.50 -4.44
C GLU A 48 9.84 17.36 -5.32
N ARG A 49 9.91 16.31 -6.13
CA ARG A 49 10.99 16.07 -7.09
C ARG A 49 10.44 15.53 -8.40
N ALA A 50 11.00 16.00 -9.52
CA ALA A 50 10.74 15.40 -10.83
C ALA A 50 11.42 14.02 -10.93
N VAL A 51 10.62 12.99 -11.18
CA VAL A 51 11.06 11.59 -11.28
C VAL A 51 10.55 10.96 -12.58
N PRO A 52 11.42 10.36 -13.41
CA PRO A 52 10.99 9.69 -14.62
C PRO A 52 10.34 8.34 -14.29
N LEU A 53 9.03 8.24 -14.51
CA LEU A 53 8.24 7.02 -14.40
C LEU A 53 7.72 6.59 -15.78
N CYS A 54 7.45 5.29 -15.95
CA CYS A 54 6.74 4.83 -17.12
C CYS A 54 5.24 5.18 -16.98
N PRO A 55 4.52 5.57 -18.06
CA PRO A 55 3.10 5.90 -18.00
C PRO A 55 2.26 4.82 -17.31
N ASP A 56 2.51 3.55 -17.62
CA ASP A 56 1.79 2.40 -17.03
C ASP A 56 1.98 2.25 -15.51
N GLN A 57 3.06 2.80 -14.96
CA GLN A 57 3.33 2.82 -13.52
C GLN A 57 2.66 4.03 -12.87
N ALA A 58 2.73 5.20 -13.52
CA ALA A 58 2.05 6.41 -13.05
C ALA A 58 0.52 6.23 -13.04
N ASP A 59 -0.04 5.69 -14.13
CA ASP A 59 -1.48 5.39 -14.25
C ASP A 59 -1.92 4.37 -13.20
N TRP A 60 -1.09 3.35 -12.95
CA TRP A 60 -1.39 2.34 -11.93
C TRP A 60 -1.38 2.93 -10.51
N LEU A 61 -0.41 3.78 -10.19
CA LEU A 61 -0.37 4.49 -8.90
C LEU A 61 -1.58 5.43 -8.73
N THR A 62 -1.96 6.13 -9.81
CA THR A 62 -3.14 7.01 -9.82
C THR A 62 -4.42 6.21 -9.57
N GLY A 63 -4.61 5.10 -10.27
CA GLY A 63 -5.77 4.22 -10.04
C GLY A 63 -5.77 3.57 -8.66
N LEU A 64 -4.61 3.34 -8.04
CA LEU A 64 -4.53 2.87 -6.65
C LEU A 64 -4.92 3.98 -5.67
N ALA A 65 -4.50 5.22 -5.91
CA ALA A 65 -4.89 6.37 -5.11
C ALA A 65 -6.42 6.63 -5.19
N GLU A 66 -7.00 6.56 -6.38
CA GLU A 66 -8.45 6.70 -6.59
C GLU A 66 -9.25 5.60 -5.88
N ARG A 67 -8.82 4.34 -5.98
CA ARG A 67 -9.51 3.19 -5.37
C ARG A 67 -9.63 3.28 -3.85
N TYR A 68 -8.64 3.89 -3.19
CA TYR A 68 -8.59 4.01 -1.73
C TYR A 68 -8.84 5.44 -1.23
N ASP A 69 -9.37 6.32 -2.09
CA ASP A 69 -9.65 7.73 -1.78
C ASP A 69 -8.44 8.47 -1.17
N LEU A 70 -7.24 8.17 -1.68
CA LEU A 70 -5.98 8.78 -1.22
C LEU A 70 -5.68 10.11 -1.93
N ASN A 71 -6.63 10.61 -2.73
CA ASN A 71 -6.49 11.80 -3.56
C ASN A 71 -6.50 13.13 -2.78
N GLY A 72 -6.62 13.09 -1.44
CA GLY A 72 -6.64 14.28 -0.59
C GLY A 72 -5.38 15.14 -0.70
N GLU A 73 -4.38 14.90 0.16
CA GLU A 73 -3.22 15.80 0.28
C GLU A 73 -2.14 15.58 -0.78
N SER A 74 -2.04 14.39 -1.37
CA SER A 74 -1.03 14.07 -2.39
C SER A 74 -1.47 12.89 -3.25
N GLN A 75 -1.47 13.07 -4.57
CA GLN A 75 -1.71 11.99 -5.55
C GLN A 75 -0.71 10.82 -5.42
N TRP A 76 0.42 11.05 -4.71
CA TRP A 76 1.48 10.07 -4.52
C TRP A 76 1.41 9.34 -3.18
N ARG A 77 0.32 9.49 -2.41
CA ARG A 77 0.13 8.75 -1.15
C ARG A 77 0.27 7.24 -1.35
N ALA A 78 -0.24 6.70 -2.45
CA ALA A 78 -0.06 5.28 -2.78
C ALA A 78 1.43 4.90 -2.90
N LEU A 79 2.24 5.73 -3.58
CA LEU A 79 3.67 5.50 -3.71
C LEU A 79 4.40 5.64 -2.38
N GLU A 80 4.04 6.63 -1.57
CA GLU A 80 4.57 6.85 -0.22
C GLU A 80 4.40 5.60 0.65
N SER A 81 3.24 4.95 0.60
CA SER A 81 2.97 3.72 1.34
C SER A 81 3.81 2.55 0.87
N LEU A 82 4.03 2.42 -0.45
CA LEU A 82 4.90 1.39 -1.00
C LEU A 82 6.37 1.61 -0.61
N VAL A 83 6.82 2.87 -0.56
CA VAL A 83 8.17 3.21 -0.08
C VAL A 83 8.30 2.88 1.40
N GLN A 84 7.29 3.23 2.21
CA GLN A 84 7.26 2.91 3.64
C GLN A 84 7.25 1.40 3.89
N LEU A 85 6.48 0.65 3.09
CA LEU A 85 6.43 -0.81 3.14
C LEU A 85 7.80 -1.40 2.80
N ALA A 86 8.41 -0.99 1.69
CA ALA A 86 9.76 -1.40 1.28
C ALA A 86 10.83 -1.08 2.33
N ASN A 87 10.68 0.05 3.05
CA ASN A 87 11.56 0.41 4.15
C ASN A 87 11.36 -0.46 5.39
N ARG A 88 10.16 -0.99 5.64
CA ARG A 88 9.88 -1.90 6.77
C ARG A 88 10.26 -3.35 6.48
N GLU A 89 10.52 -3.69 5.23
CA GLU A 89 10.93 -5.05 4.85
C GLU A 89 12.19 -5.54 5.60
N PRO A 90 12.25 -6.84 5.98
CA PRO A 90 13.46 -7.44 6.51
C PRO A 90 14.65 -7.31 5.55
N PRO A 91 15.90 -7.36 6.05
CA PRO A 91 17.09 -7.26 5.21
C PRO A 91 17.13 -8.26 4.04
N GLN A 92 16.63 -9.48 4.25
CA GLN A 92 16.54 -10.50 3.21
C GLN A 92 15.57 -10.10 2.10
N SER A 93 14.36 -9.64 2.43
CA SER A 93 13.37 -9.13 1.47
C SER A 93 13.90 -7.91 0.73
N LYS A 94 14.52 -6.95 1.43
CA LYS A 94 15.16 -5.77 0.78
C LYS A 94 16.22 -6.18 -0.24
N ARG A 95 17.05 -7.16 0.08
CA ARG A 95 18.03 -7.71 -0.87
C ARG A 95 17.31 -8.29 -2.09
N MET A 96 16.22 -9.03 -1.89
CA MET A 96 15.42 -9.55 -2.99
C MET A 96 14.91 -8.41 -3.87
N ILE A 97 14.23 -7.43 -3.28
CA ILE A 97 13.63 -6.27 -3.98
C ILE A 97 14.67 -5.49 -4.78
N PHE A 98 15.79 -5.10 -4.18
CA PHE A 98 16.69 -4.13 -4.78
C PHE A 98 17.89 -4.72 -5.52
N LEU A 99 18.29 -5.96 -5.22
CA LEU A 99 19.50 -6.57 -5.82
C LEU A 99 19.19 -7.77 -6.71
N VAL A 100 18.14 -8.53 -6.39
CA VAL A 100 17.84 -9.79 -7.11
C VAL A 100 16.74 -9.60 -8.15
N VAL A 101 15.69 -8.84 -7.82
CA VAL A 101 14.63 -8.50 -8.77
C VAL A 101 15.24 -7.62 -9.86
N ARG A 102 15.59 -8.26 -10.98
CA ARG A 102 15.64 -7.59 -12.27
C ARG A 102 14.18 -7.31 -12.58
N CYS A 103 13.81 -6.05 -12.75
CA CYS A 103 12.43 -5.66 -12.98
C CYS A 103 11.75 -6.64 -13.94
N HIS A 104 10.59 -7.19 -13.59
CA HIS A 104 9.94 -8.23 -14.40
C HIS A 104 9.62 -7.70 -15.83
N ARG A 105 9.65 -6.37 -15.99
CA ARG A 105 9.52 -5.61 -17.23
C ARG A 105 10.86 -5.14 -17.84
N CYS A 106 12.01 -5.58 -17.32
CA CYS A 106 13.35 -5.19 -17.80
C CYS A 106 13.64 -5.66 -19.23
N LEU A 107 12.80 -6.53 -19.82
CA LEU A 107 12.82 -6.76 -21.27
C LEU A 107 12.49 -5.48 -22.09
N GLN A 108 11.98 -4.41 -21.46
CA GLN A 108 11.87 -3.07 -22.05
C GLN A 108 13.23 -2.43 -22.40
N HIS A 109 14.37 -3.01 -22.01
CA HIS A 109 15.70 -2.47 -22.35
C HIS A 109 16.05 -2.50 -23.85
N THR A 110 15.27 -3.17 -24.70
CA THR A 110 15.51 -3.15 -26.16
C THR A 110 14.62 -2.17 -26.94
N ARG A 111 13.55 -1.62 -26.33
CA ARG A 111 12.70 -0.58 -26.96
C ARG A 111 12.42 0.65 -26.11
N GLY A 112 12.95 0.71 -24.89
CA GLY A 112 12.98 1.91 -24.05
C GLY A 112 11.65 2.64 -24.05
N GLY A 113 10.61 2.05 -23.45
CA GLY A 113 9.32 2.72 -23.30
C GLY A 113 9.47 4.17 -22.84
N GLU A 114 8.66 5.05 -23.42
CA GLU A 114 8.62 6.48 -23.08
C GLU A 114 8.48 6.64 -21.56
N LYS A 115 9.32 7.49 -20.97
CA LYS A 115 9.22 7.88 -19.57
C LYS A 115 8.79 9.32 -19.53
N ARG A 116 7.95 9.65 -18.56
CA ARG A 116 7.51 11.02 -18.31
C ARG A 116 8.01 11.44 -16.95
N ASP A 117 8.42 12.69 -16.85
CA ASP A 117 8.79 13.28 -15.57
C ASP A 117 7.51 13.54 -14.77
N CYS A 118 7.38 12.84 -13.66
CA CYS A 118 6.29 12.99 -12.70
C CYS A 118 6.81 13.83 -11.52
N LEU A 119 6.08 14.87 -11.13
CA LEU A 119 6.37 15.64 -9.93
C LEU A 119 5.88 14.84 -8.71
N VAL A 120 6.79 14.05 -8.12
CA VAL A 120 6.50 13.16 -7.00
C VAL A 120 6.74 13.89 -5.69
N THR A 121 5.78 13.81 -4.77
CA THR A 121 5.87 14.42 -3.43
C THR A 121 5.97 13.32 -2.38
N LEU A 122 7.08 13.29 -1.64
CA LEU A 122 7.30 12.34 -0.53
C LEU A 122 7.87 13.07 0.69
N PRO A 123 7.70 12.54 1.91
CA PRO A 123 8.40 13.05 3.09
C PRO A 123 9.92 13.05 2.88
N ARG A 124 10.60 14.10 3.36
CA ARG A 124 12.06 14.27 3.23
C ARG A 124 12.86 13.02 3.67
N GLN A 125 12.43 12.38 4.75
CA GLN A 125 13.09 11.20 5.29
C GLN A 125 13.02 10.01 4.30
N GLN A 126 11.92 9.87 3.56
CA GLN A 126 11.80 8.86 2.51
C GLN A 126 12.75 9.14 1.34
N TRP A 127 12.91 10.41 0.94
CA TRP A 127 13.91 10.78 -0.08
C TRP A 127 15.33 10.41 0.34
N GLN A 128 15.72 10.73 1.57
CA GLN A 128 17.04 10.36 2.12
C GLN A 128 17.23 8.84 2.14
N TRP A 129 16.20 8.10 2.54
CA TRP A 129 16.25 6.64 2.51
C TRP A 129 16.43 6.10 1.08
N LEU A 130 15.67 6.64 0.12
CA LEU A 130 15.76 6.27 -1.30
C LEU A 130 17.13 6.59 -1.90
N GLU A 131 17.76 7.71 -1.51
CA GLU A 131 19.13 8.04 -1.87
C GLU A 131 20.12 7.00 -1.33
N GLY A 132 20.02 6.64 -0.05
CA GLY A 132 20.84 5.59 0.54
C GLY A 132 20.65 4.23 -0.13
N VAL A 133 19.42 3.86 -0.49
CA VAL A 133 19.15 2.63 -1.26
C VAL A 133 19.77 2.72 -2.65
N ARG A 134 19.59 3.84 -3.36
CA ARG A 134 20.15 4.09 -4.69
C ARG A 134 21.67 3.90 -4.66
N GLU A 135 22.36 4.50 -3.70
CA GLU A 135 23.82 4.43 -3.56
C GLU A 135 24.30 3.00 -3.29
N ARG A 136 23.73 2.32 -2.28
CA ARG A 136 24.13 0.96 -1.90
C ARG A 136 23.88 -0.06 -3.01
N CYS A 137 22.76 0.07 -3.72
CA CYS A 137 22.37 -0.82 -4.81
C CYS A 137 22.91 -0.37 -6.18
N LYS A 138 23.66 0.74 -6.24
CA LYS A 138 24.26 1.31 -7.46
C LYS A 138 23.21 1.57 -8.56
N HIS A 139 22.05 2.08 -8.17
CA HIS A 139 21.02 2.50 -9.12
C HIS A 139 21.39 3.85 -9.73
N LEU A 140 21.22 3.97 -11.05
CA LEU A 140 21.61 5.19 -11.78
C LEU A 140 20.90 6.45 -11.25
N THR A 141 19.59 6.34 -11.01
CA THR A 141 18.73 7.44 -10.55
C THR A 141 17.77 6.96 -9.46
N ILE A 142 17.23 7.89 -8.66
CA ILE A 142 16.15 7.60 -7.70
C ILE A 142 14.92 7.04 -8.42
N GLY A 143 14.59 7.56 -9.60
CA GLY A 143 13.52 7.03 -10.43
C GLY A 143 13.71 5.55 -10.82
N LYS A 144 14.95 5.05 -10.92
CA LYS A 144 15.16 3.59 -11.06
C LYS A 144 14.75 2.85 -9.78
N THR A 145 15.13 3.36 -8.61
CA THR A 145 14.76 2.76 -7.32
C THR A 145 13.24 2.71 -7.12
N LEU A 146 12.53 3.81 -7.39
CA LEU A 146 11.06 3.86 -7.26
C LEU A 146 10.37 2.89 -8.20
N ARG A 147 10.82 2.78 -9.46
CA ARG A 147 10.27 1.82 -10.43
C ARG A 147 10.46 0.37 -9.99
N ILE A 148 11.59 0.04 -9.37
CA ILE A 148 11.82 -1.30 -8.81
C ILE A 148 10.81 -1.61 -7.70
N ILE A 149 10.53 -0.65 -6.82
CA ILE A 149 9.51 -0.81 -5.76
C ILE A 149 8.13 -1.08 -6.37
N VAL A 150 7.72 -0.26 -7.34
CA VAL A 150 6.43 -0.43 -8.04
C VAL A 150 6.35 -1.77 -8.75
N ASP A 151 7.38 -2.15 -9.52
CA ASP A 151 7.40 -3.41 -10.26
C ASP A 151 7.42 -4.65 -9.36
N PHE A 152 7.93 -4.52 -8.14
CA PHE A 152 7.91 -5.59 -7.15
C PHE A 152 6.53 -5.77 -6.52
N TYR A 153 5.92 -4.68 -6.02
CA TYR A 153 4.66 -4.78 -5.28
C TYR A 153 3.44 -4.91 -6.19
N ARG A 154 3.42 -4.28 -7.37
CA ARG A 154 2.28 -4.37 -8.30
C ARG A 154 1.78 -5.80 -8.53
N PRO A 155 2.59 -6.78 -8.98
CA PRO A 155 2.11 -8.14 -9.22
C PRO A 155 1.71 -8.89 -7.93
N ILE A 156 2.13 -8.43 -6.75
CA ILE A 156 1.72 -9.01 -5.46
C ILE A 156 0.32 -8.49 -5.13
N LEU A 157 0.12 -7.17 -5.20
CA LEU A 157 -1.17 -6.52 -4.94
C LEU A 157 -2.26 -6.98 -5.93
N ASP A 158 -1.91 -7.12 -7.20
CA ASP A 158 -2.84 -7.62 -8.23
C ASP A 158 -3.32 -9.06 -7.95
N LYS A 159 -2.53 -9.86 -7.23
CA LYS A 159 -2.85 -11.26 -6.89
C LYS A 159 -3.50 -11.43 -5.52
N ASP A 160 -3.26 -10.49 -4.62
CA ASP A 160 -3.69 -10.54 -3.23
C ASP A 160 -4.41 -9.22 -2.85
N PRO A 161 -5.73 -9.13 -3.12
CA PRO A 161 -6.51 -7.93 -2.83
C PRO A 161 -6.72 -7.70 -1.33
N ASP A 162 -6.61 -8.75 -0.51
CA ASP A 162 -6.68 -8.60 0.96
C ASP A 162 -5.42 -7.91 1.47
N PHE A 163 -4.25 -8.30 0.97
CA PHE A 163 -2.99 -7.62 1.27
C PHE A 163 -2.99 -6.17 0.77
N GLU A 164 -3.53 -5.92 -0.44
CA GLU A 164 -3.71 -4.56 -0.95
C GLU A 164 -4.55 -3.71 0.01
N ARG A 165 -5.71 -4.22 0.44
CA ARG A 165 -6.56 -3.54 1.42
C ARG A 165 -5.85 -3.28 2.74
N ASP A 166 -5.12 -4.26 3.28
CA ASP A 166 -4.42 -4.10 4.56
C ASP A 166 -3.37 -2.96 4.52
N ILE A 167 -2.69 -2.77 3.38
CA ILE A 167 -1.71 -1.70 3.21
C ILE A 167 -2.39 -0.33 3.16
N PHE A 168 -3.46 -0.21 2.35
CA PHE A 168 -4.03 1.11 2.06
C PHE A 168 -5.17 1.54 3.00
N ALA A 169 -5.86 0.59 3.65
CA ALA A 169 -6.90 0.90 4.64
C ALA A 169 -6.34 1.53 5.92
N ALA A 170 -5.08 1.25 6.26
CA ALA A 170 -4.41 1.85 7.41
C ALA A 170 -4.07 3.34 7.23
N ILE A 171 -4.13 3.84 6.00
CA ILE A 171 -3.77 5.22 5.65
C ILE A 171 -4.98 6.13 5.73
N VAL A 172 -6.15 5.64 5.31
CA VAL A 172 -7.39 6.40 5.39
C VAL A 172 -7.64 6.69 6.87
N PRO A 173 -7.57 7.96 7.30
CA PRO A 173 -7.91 8.30 8.66
C PRO A 173 -9.37 7.89 8.80
N THR A 174 -9.63 6.80 9.53
CA THR A 174 -11.01 6.42 9.85
C THR A 174 -11.56 7.67 10.53
N PRO A 175 -12.51 8.40 9.91
CA PRO A 175 -12.97 9.68 10.44
C PRO A 175 -13.37 9.38 11.87
N ALA A 176 -12.59 9.92 12.82
CA ALA A 176 -12.57 9.49 14.21
C ALA A 176 -14.01 9.32 14.63
N ARG A 177 -14.44 8.05 14.70
CA ARG A 177 -15.84 7.60 14.63
C ARG A 177 -16.63 8.57 15.48
N ALA A 178 -17.27 9.55 14.82
CA ALA A 178 -17.72 10.78 15.47
C ALA A 178 -18.37 10.35 16.76
N GLU A 179 -17.70 10.64 17.88
CA GLU A 179 -18.08 10.16 19.20
C GLU A 179 -19.57 10.46 19.29
N ALA A 180 -20.39 9.41 19.14
CA ALA A 180 -21.82 9.59 19.15
C ALA A 180 -22.07 10.29 20.48
N PRO A 181 -22.64 11.51 20.50
CA PRO A 181 -22.74 12.31 21.70
C PRO A 181 -23.30 11.37 22.76
N SER A 182 -22.45 11.06 23.74
CA SER A 182 -22.76 10.08 24.76
C SER A 182 -24.00 10.60 25.45
N ALA A 183 -25.15 10.05 25.07
CA ALA A 183 -26.46 10.39 25.60
C ALA A 183 -26.52 9.82 27.02
N SER A 184 -25.71 10.42 27.89
CA SER A 184 -25.76 10.20 29.32
C SER A 184 -27.01 10.90 29.84
N LEU A 185 -28.04 10.09 30.06
CA LEU A 185 -28.90 10.15 31.22
C LEU A 185 -29.48 11.53 31.57
N ALA A 186 -30.65 11.81 31.01
CA ALA A 186 -31.72 12.44 31.76
C ALA A 186 -32.93 11.49 31.78
N ALA A 187 -32.81 10.43 32.59
CA ALA A 187 -33.96 9.68 33.07
C ALA A 187 -34.59 10.44 34.23
N ASN A 188 -35.75 11.07 34.01
CA ASN A 188 -36.88 11.09 34.96
C ASN A 188 -38.07 11.82 34.35
N ALA A 189 -38.95 11.07 33.67
CA ALA A 189 -40.35 11.46 33.51
C ALA A 189 -41.22 10.22 33.73
N LYS A 190 -42.00 10.32 34.81
CA LYS A 190 -42.91 9.35 35.41
C LYS A 190 -43.96 8.85 34.40
N PRO A 191 -44.35 7.56 34.42
CA PRO A 191 -45.52 7.09 33.67
C PRO A 191 -46.79 7.50 34.44
N ASP A 192 -47.65 8.31 33.81
CA ASP A 192 -49.00 8.55 34.30
C ASP A 192 -49.97 7.60 33.58
N SER A 193 -50.50 6.66 34.36
CA SER A 193 -51.55 5.74 33.97
C SER A 193 -52.89 6.46 33.93
N ALA A 194 -53.52 6.51 32.76
CA ALA A 194 -54.96 6.73 32.66
C ALA A 194 -55.56 5.83 31.57
N LEU A 195 -56.36 4.84 32.00
CA LEU A 195 -57.30 4.09 31.18
C LEU A 195 -58.63 4.90 31.03
N PRO A 196 -59.74 4.34 30.52
CA PRO A 196 -60.35 4.70 29.26
C PRO A 196 -61.66 5.48 29.44
N VAL A 197 -62.08 6.25 28.44
CA VAL A 197 -63.47 6.74 28.36
C VAL A 197 -64.10 6.19 27.09
N ALA A 198 -65.04 5.27 27.31
CA ALA A 198 -66.06 4.91 26.35
C ALA A 198 -66.95 6.13 26.07
N SER A 199 -67.30 6.36 24.82
CA SER A 199 -68.47 7.16 24.48
C SER A 199 -69.16 6.52 23.30
N GLU A 200 -70.16 5.73 23.70
CA GLU A 200 -71.36 5.37 22.97
C GLU A 200 -72.07 6.66 22.52
N THR A 201 -72.40 6.80 21.24
CA THR A 201 -73.53 7.64 20.82
C THR A 201 -74.19 7.03 19.60
N ALA A 202 -75.49 6.84 19.75
CA ALA A 202 -76.42 6.23 18.83
C ALA A 202 -76.85 7.17 17.68
N MET A 203 -77.37 6.52 16.63
CA MET A 203 -78.50 6.91 15.78
C MET A 203 -78.58 8.30 15.14
N GLY A 204 -78.77 8.28 13.81
CA GLY A 204 -79.78 9.14 13.18
C GLY A 204 -79.50 9.46 11.71
N GLY A 205 -80.36 8.95 10.81
CA GLY A 205 -80.52 9.46 9.43
C GLY A 205 -80.44 8.41 8.34
#